data_AF-A0A5A7QV68-F1
#
_entry.id   AF-A0A5A7QV68-F1
#
_cell.length_a   1.000
_cell.length_b   1.000
_cell.length_c   1.000
_cell.angle_alpha   90.00
_cell.angle_beta   90.00
_cell.angle_gamma   90.00
#
_symmetry.space_group_name_H-M   'P 1'
#
loop_
_entity.id
_entity.type
_entity.pdbx_description
1 polymer ?
#
loop_
_entity_poly.entity_id
_entity_poly.type
_entity_poly.pdbx_seq_one_letter_code
_entity_poly.pdbx_strand_id
1 'polypeptide(L)'
;MIRVGVLSLVVLCFISSLRVINATEEDEAAALLAFKNNLHDPTNTLKSWNTDNGLPCSLLVALWLHISCNSKQVIRIDLGGQKLKGKLVPDLGKLTALQSLYVILNKVSMFEYWIWIQENIYIAISLQQAREFRLKIQTHEMRVHHFY
;
A
#
# COMPACT_ATOMS: atom_id res chain seq x y z
N MET A 1 -41.64 -7.28 -21.00
CA MET A 1 -41.11 -5.98 -20.53
C MET A 1 -40.90 -6.06 -19.02
N ILE A 2 -39.71 -6.49 -18.59
CA ILE A 2 -39.32 -6.38 -17.18
C ILE A 2 -39.28 -4.89 -16.89
N ARG A 3 -40.15 -4.43 -15.98
CA ARG A 3 -40.39 -3.00 -15.73
C ARG A 3 -39.06 -2.36 -15.32
N VAL A 4 -38.65 -1.32 -16.04
CA VAL A 4 -37.43 -0.51 -15.78
C VAL A 4 -37.29 -0.13 -14.30
N GLY A 5 -38.41 0.06 -13.59
CA GLY A 5 -38.43 0.32 -12.14
C GLY A 5 -37.88 -0.81 -11.27
N VAL A 6 -38.04 -2.08 -11.65
CA VAL A 6 -37.51 -3.23 -10.88
C VAL A 6 -35.98 -3.30 -11.01
N LEU A 7 -35.45 -3.11 -12.22
CA LEU A 7 -34.00 -3.04 -12.43
C LEU A 7 -33.38 -1.86 -11.67
N SER A 8 -34.03 -0.70 -11.68
CA SER A 8 -33.57 0.50 -10.97
C SER A 8 -33.55 0.30 -9.44
N LEU A 9 -34.58 -0.33 -8.88
CA LEU A 9 -34.65 -0.68 -7.45
C LEU A 9 -33.57 -1.69 -7.03
N VAL A 10 -33.29 -2.70 -7.86
CA VAL A 10 -32.23 -3.69 -7.59
C VAL A 10 -30.85 -3.04 -7.61
N VAL A 11 -30.58 -2.15 -8.56
CA VAL A 11 -29.30 -1.40 -8.65
C VAL A 11 -29.13 -0.47 -7.44
N LEU A 12 -30.17 0.28 -7.06
CA LEU A 12 -30.13 1.14 -5.87
C LEU A 12 -29.92 0.33 -4.57
N CYS A 13 -30.52 -0.85 -4.47
CA CYS A 13 -30.33 -1.74 -3.33
C CYS A 13 -28.89 -2.27 -3.25
N PHE A 14 -28.32 -2.66 -4.40
CA PHE A 14 -26.90 -3.06 -4.50
C PHE A 14 -25.95 -1.93 -4.10
N ILE A 15 -26.17 -0.71 -4.59
CA ILE A 15 -25.36 0.47 -4.23
C ILE A 15 -25.48 0.77 -2.73
N SER A 16 -26.68 0.65 -2.15
CA SER A 16 -26.89 0.86 -0.70
C SER A 16 -26.24 -0.21 0.20
N SER A 17 -25.95 -1.39 -0.36
CA SER A 17 -25.25 -2.48 0.34
C SER A 17 -23.72 -2.37 0.27
N LEU A 18 -23.19 -1.50 -0.60
CA LEU A 18 -21.75 -1.21 -0.68
C LEU A 18 -21.35 -0.37 0.55
N ARG A 19 -20.90 -1.05 1.60
CA ARG A 19 -20.19 -0.40 2.70
C ARG A 19 -18.76 -0.17 2.26
N VAL A 20 -18.33 1.10 2.19
CA VAL A 20 -16.90 1.44 2.19
C VAL A 20 -16.40 1.19 3.61
N ILE A 21 -15.85 0.00 3.86
CA ILE A 21 -15.16 -0.29 5.12
C ILE A 21 -13.78 0.33 4.99
N ASN A 22 -13.56 1.47 5.66
CA ASN A 22 -12.20 1.97 5.83
C ASN A 22 -11.44 0.97 6.70
N ALA A 23 -10.19 0.69 6.33
CA ALA A 23 -9.33 -0.15 7.15
C ALA A 23 -9.17 0.45 8.54
N THR A 24 -9.17 -0.40 9.57
CA THR A 24 -8.88 0.04 10.94
C THR A 24 -7.37 0.22 11.13
N GLU A 25 -6.95 0.84 12.24
CA GLU A 25 -5.54 0.97 12.60
C GLU A 25 -4.88 -0.42 12.74
N GLU A 26 -5.62 -1.43 13.20
CA GLU A 26 -5.18 -2.82 13.29
C GLU A 26 -5.01 -3.47 11.92
N ASP A 27 -5.91 -3.19 10.97
CA ASP A 27 -5.79 -3.67 9.59
C ASP A 27 -4.56 -3.08 8.90
N GLU A 28 -4.30 -1.78 9.09
CA GLU A 28 -3.10 -1.11 8.57
C GLU A 28 -1.83 -1.67 9.22
N ALA A 29 -1.84 -1.91 10.54
CA ALA A 29 -0.73 -2.56 11.23
C ALA A 29 -0.46 -3.97 10.69
N ALA A 30 -1.50 -4.78 10.49
CA ALA A 30 -1.38 -6.12 9.95
C ALA A 30 -0.82 -6.10 8.52
N ALA A 31 -1.26 -5.16 7.68
CA ALA A 31 -0.75 -4.97 6.32
C ALA A 31 0.75 -4.63 6.29
N LEU A 32 1.18 -3.72 7.16
CA LEU A 32 2.58 -3.34 7.27
C LEU A 32 3.45 -4.47 7.85
N LEU A 33 2.93 -5.27 8.77
CA LEU A 33 3.63 -6.46 9.28
C LEU A 33 3.76 -7.53 8.19
N ALA A 34 2.73 -7.74 7.37
CA ALA A 34 2.81 -8.61 6.21
C ALA A 34 3.90 -8.13 5.24
N PHE A 35 3.99 -6.82 5.02
CA PHE A 35 5.05 -6.23 4.19
C PHE A 35 6.44 -6.46 4.81
N LYS A 36 6.61 -6.15 6.10
CA LYS A 36 7.86 -6.41 6.85
C LYS A 36 8.31 -7.86 6.73
N ASN A 37 7.40 -8.81 6.93
CA ASN A 37 7.72 -10.25 6.89
C ASN A 37 8.13 -10.73 5.50
N ASN A 38 7.73 -10.00 4.44
CA ASN A 38 8.12 -10.29 3.07
C ASN A 38 9.43 -9.60 2.65
N LEU A 39 10.09 -8.89 3.58
CA LEU A 39 11.34 -8.19 3.35
C LEU A 39 12.48 -8.84 4.14
N HIS A 40 13.61 -8.99 3.47
CA HIS A 40 14.89 -9.18 4.11
C HIS A 40 15.45 -7.81 4.52
N ASP A 41 15.57 -7.60 5.83
CA ASP A 41 16.00 -6.35 6.49
C ASP A 41 17.30 -6.59 7.29
N PRO A 42 18.48 -6.48 6.66
CA PRO A 42 19.76 -6.80 7.31
C PRO A 42 20.17 -5.76 8.37
N THR A 43 19.59 -4.56 8.35
CA THR A 43 19.94 -3.45 9.24
C THR A 43 18.92 -3.25 10.37
N ASN A 44 17.91 -4.10 10.46
CA ASN A 44 16.81 -3.99 11.43
C ASN A 44 16.10 -2.63 11.36
N THR A 45 16.02 -2.02 10.17
CA THR A 45 15.33 -0.75 9.94
C THR A 45 13.85 -0.83 10.34
N LEU A 46 13.21 -1.98 10.12
CA LEU A 46 11.81 -2.24 10.41
C LEU A 46 11.58 -2.81 11.83
N LYS A 47 12.60 -2.80 12.70
CA LYS A 47 12.49 -3.36 14.06
C LYS A 47 11.35 -2.74 14.86
N SER A 48 11.13 -1.43 14.70
CA SER A 48 10.08 -0.70 15.42
C SER A 48 8.67 -1.12 15.02
N TRP A 49 8.48 -1.76 13.86
CA TRP A 49 7.18 -2.22 13.37
C TRP A 49 6.77 -3.49 14.11
N ASN A 50 6.17 -3.33 15.27
CA ASN A 50 5.62 -4.41 16.09
C ASN A 50 4.50 -3.82 16.98
N THR A 51 3.60 -4.67 17.45
CA THR A 51 2.44 -4.25 18.25
C THR A 51 2.79 -3.82 19.67
N ASP A 52 3.95 -4.25 20.18
CA ASP A 52 4.44 -3.82 21.51
C ASP A 52 4.80 -2.33 21.51
N ASN A 53 5.14 -1.79 20.33
CA ASN A 53 5.41 -0.38 20.07
C ASN A 53 4.15 0.44 19.71
N GLY A 54 2.97 -0.13 19.96
CA GLY A 54 1.69 0.45 19.60
C GLY A 54 1.31 0.23 18.12
N LEU A 55 0.19 0.83 17.72
CA LEU A 55 -0.29 0.84 16.34
C LEU A 55 0.39 1.97 15.55
N PRO A 56 0.55 1.85 14.23
CA PRO A 56 1.36 2.77 13.42
C PRO A 56 0.94 4.23 13.52
N CYS A 57 -0.35 4.52 13.73
CA CYS A 57 -0.91 5.86 13.81
C CYS A 57 -1.70 6.13 15.10
N SER A 58 -1.48 5.34 16.16
CA SER A 58 -2.22 5.52 17.42
C SER A 58 -1.92 6.88 18.06
N LEU A 59 -2.98 7.52 18.56
CA LEU A 59 -2.90 8.81 19.27
C LEU A 59 -2.21 8.72 20.64
N LEU A 60 -2.12 7.51 21.23
CA LEU A 60 -1.49 7.31 22.54
C LEU A 60 0.01 7.06 22.38
N VAL A 61 0.38 6.03 21.61
CA VAL A 61 1.77 5.63 21.37
C VAL A 61 1.90 5.08 19.96
N ALA A 62 2.72 5.72 19.14
CA ALA A 62 3.08 5.29 17.79
C ALA A 62 4.59 5.45 17.59
N LEU A 63 5.34 4.35 17.76
CA LEU A 63 6.81 4.36 17.67
C LEU A 63 7.34 3.77 16.35
N TRP A 64 6.48 3.54 15.38
CA TRP A 64 6.87 2.94 14.11
C TRP A 64 7.63 3.97 13.27
N LEU A 65 8.94 3.75 13.12
CA LEU A 65 9.80 4.57 12.26
C LEU A 65 9.39 4.46 10.79
N HIS A 66 9.77 5.47 10.00
CA HIS A 66 9.55 5.52 8.55
C HIS A 66 8.08 5.61 8.11
N ILE A 67 7.17 5.87 9.04
CA ILE A 67 5.74 6.02 8.79
C ILE A 67 5.33 7.46 9.11
N SER A 68 4.51 8.05 8.25
CA SER A 68 3.81 9.29 8.55
C SER A 68 2.31 9.05 8.46
N CYS A 69 1.61 9.59 9.44
CA CYS A 69 0.18 9.44 9.61
C CYS A 69 -0.54 10.77 9.40
N ASN A 70 -1.79 10.70 8.96
CA ASN A 70 -2.77 11.71 9.34
C ASN A 70 -3.30 11.38 10.75
N SER A 71 -4.45 11.92 11.16
CA SER A 71 -5.01 11.68 12.49
C SER A 71 -5.01 10.21 12.96
N LYS A 72 -5.28 9.24 12.08
CA LYS A 72 -5.36 7.80 12.44
C LYS A 72 -4.95 6.83 11.33
N GLN A 73 -4.55 7.33 10.16
CA GLN A 73 -4.30 6.52 8.97
C GLN A 73 -2.91 6.81 8.43
N VAL A 74 -2.25 5.78 7.92
CA VAL A 74 -0.94 5.92 7.29
C VAL A 74 -1.10 6.62 5.93
N ILE A 75 -0.39 7.74 5.76
CA ILE A 75 -0.38 8.51 4.51
C ILE A 75 0.93 8.40 3.76
N ARG A 76 2.03 8.05 4.44
CA ARG A 76 3.35 7.92 3.82
C ARG A 76 4.19 6.84 4.48
N ILE A 77 4.91 6.08 3.66
CA ILE A 77 5.94 5.13 4.07
C ILE A 77 7.24 5.50 3.35
N ASP A 78 8.31 5.76 4.10
CA ASP A 78 9.60 6.18 3.54
C ASP A 78 10.76 5.28 3.94
N LEU A 79 11.06 4.32 3.07
CA LEU A 79 12.09 3.30 3.25
C LEU A 79 13.27 3.50 2.29
N GLY A 80 13.51 4.71 1.79
CA GLY A 80 14.60 4.98 0.85
C GLY A 80 15.99 4.55 1.38
N GLY A 81 16.74 3.80 0.58
CA GLY A 81 18.16 3.47 0.85
C GLY A 81 18.42 2.53 2.03
N GLN A 82 17.40 1.81 2.50
CA GLN A 82 17.46 0.97 3.71
C GLN A 82 18.02 -0.44 3.47
N LYS A 83 18.63 -0.70 2.30
CA LYS A 83 19.20 -2.01 1.91
C LYS A 83 18.20 -3.17 1.95
N LEU A 84 16.90 -2.87 1.90
CA LEU A 84 15.83 -3.87 1.95
C LEU A 84 15.80 -4.69 0.66
N LYS A 85 15.45 -5.97 0.77
CA LYS A 85 15.23 -6.85 -0.39
C LYS A 85 13.91 -7.60 -0.23
N GLY A 86 13.17 -7.80 -1.31
CA GLY A 86 11.93 -8.59 -1.27
C GLY A 86 10.90 -8.10 -2.28
N LYS A 87 9.62 -8.20 -1.94
CA LYS A 87 8.52 -7.80 -2.81
C LYS A 87 7.48 -6.93 -2.07
N LEU A 88 6.82 -6.04 -2.79
CA LEU A 88 5.56 -5.43 -2.32
C LEU A 88 4.51 -6.54 -2.13
N VAL A 89 3.63 -6.36 -1.15
CA VAL A 89 2.56 -7.32 -0.83
C VAL A 89 1.19 -6.71 -1.15
N PRO A 90 0.19 -7.52 -1.58
CA PRO A 90 -1.16 -7.04 -1.86
C PRO A 90 -1.84 -6.38 -0.65
N ASP A 91 -1.51 -6.81 0.57
CA ASP A 91 -2.05 -6.24 1.80
C ASP A 91 -1.80 -4.73 1.94
N LEU A 92 -0.80 -4.18 1.24
CA LEU A 92 -0.58 -2.73 1.21
C LEU A 92 -1.81 -1.97 0.64
N GLY A 93 -2.70 -2.64 -0.09
CA GLY A 93 -3.97 -2.08 -0.54
C GLY A 93 -4.92 -1.70 0.60
N LYS A 94 -4.74 -2.27 1.82
CA LYS A 94 -5.52 -1.92 3.02
C LYS A 94 -5.18 -0.54 3.56
N LEU A 95 -4.03 0.05 3.23
CA LEU A 95 -3.68 1.40 3.65
C LEU A 95 -4.42 2.42 2.77
N THR A 96 -5.74 2.55 2.96
CA THR A 96 -6.65 3.30 2.07
C THR A 96 -6.34 4.79 1.95
N ALA A 97 -5.60 5.36 2.90
CA ALA A 97 -5.17 6.76 2.90
C ALA A 97 -3.73 6.96 2.41
N LEU A 98 -3.02 5.89 2.01
CA LEU A 98 -1.61 5.94 1.62
C LEU A 98 -1.44 6.75 0.33
N GLN A 99 -0.74 7.88 0.44
CA GLN A 99 -0.48 8.78 -0.68
C GLN A 99 0.91 8.53 -1.28
N SER A 100 1.87 8.07 -0.48
CA SER A 100 3.24 7.91 -0.95
C SER A 100 3.98 6.72 -0.34
N LEU A 101 4.60 5.92 -1.19
CA LEU A 101 5.47 4.80 -0.83
C LEU A 101 6.84 4.99 -1.47
N TYR A 102 7.85 5.30 -0.66
CA TYR A 102 9.23 5.44 -1.11
C TYR A 102 10.03 4.19 -0.77
N VAL A 103 10.43 3.45 -1.79
CA VAL A 103 11.31 2.27 -1.67
C VAL A 103 12.53 2.36 -2.58
N ILE A 104 12.84 3.57 -3.05
CA ILE A 104 14.00 3.88 -3.90
C ILE A 104 15.31 3.44 -3.23
N LEU A 105 16.31 3.08 -4.03
CA LEU A 105 17.62 2.61 -3.56
C LEU A 105 17.55 1.33 -2.68
N ASN A 106 16.49 0.52 -2.84
CA ASN A 106 16.40 -0.84 -2.30
C ASN A 106 16.32 -1.87 -3.43
N LYS A 107 16.22 -3.15 -3.07
CA LYS A 107 15.94 -4.28 -3.97
C LYS A 107 14.54 -4.86 -3.71
N VAL A 108 13.55 -3.99 -3.58
CA VAL A 108 12.13 -4.36 -3.39
C VAL A 108 11.41 -4.36 -4.74
N SER A 109 10.93 -5.51 -5.21
CA SER A 109 10.22 -5.63 -6.49
C SER A 109 8.70 -5.59 -6.30
N MET A 110 7.90 -5.42 -7.36
CA MET A 110 6.44 -5.50 -7.27
C MET A 110 5.96 -6.95 -7.32
N PHE A 111 4.72 -7.17 -6.87
CA PHE A 111 4.02 -8.42 -7.08
C PHE A 111 3.73 -8.67 -8.57
N GLU A 112 3.66 -9.93 -9.01
CA GLU A 112 3.63 -10.28 -10.44
C GLU A 112 2.27 -10.14 -11.11
N TYR A 113 1.22 -9.74 -10.38
CA TYR A 113 -0.12 -9.49 -10.91
C TYR A 113 -0.61 -8.08 -10.51
N TRP A 114 -0.84 -7.26 -11.53
CA TRP A 114 -1.30 -5.88 -11.46
C TRP A 114 -2.79 -5.87 -11.18
N ILE A 115 -3.23 -5.66 -9.93
CA ILE A 115 -4.66 -5.35 -9.71
C ILE A 115 -5.00 -4.60 -8.40
N TRP A 116 -4.06 -4.27 -7.51
CA TRP A 116 -4.41 -3.52 -6.28
C TRP A 116 -3.32 -2.55 -5.82
N ILE A 117 -3.07 -1.51 -6.60
CA ILE A 117 -2.38 -0.31 -6.12
C ILE A 117 -3.34 0.83 -6.44
N GLN A 118 -3.71 1.61 -5.42
CA GLN A 118 -4.72 2.66 -5.53
C GLN A 118 -4.42 3.56 -6.74
N GLU A 119 -5.46 4.02 -7.45
CA GLU A 119 -5.31 4.79 -8.70
C GLU A 119 -4.45 6.06 -8.56
N ASN A 120 -4.27 6.56 -7.33
CA ASN A 120 -3.61 7.84 -7.04
C ASN A 120 -2.43 7.74 -6.05
N ILE A 121 -1.86 6.56 -5.83
CA ILE A 121 -0.67 6.44 -4.96
C ILE A 121 0.62 6.72 -5.71
N TYR A 122 1.47 7.55 -5.12
CA TYR A 122 2.81 7.83 -5.61
C TYR A 122 3.80 6.78 -5.10
N ILE A 123 4.45 6.04 -6.01
CA ILE A 123 5.46 5.04 -5.67
C ILE A 123 6.82 5.44 -6.26
N ALA A 124 7.80 5.69 -5.39
CA ALA A 124 9.18 5.95 -5.80
C ALA A 124 10.01 4.66 -5.74
N ILE A 125 10.55 4.25 -6.89
CA ILE A 125 11.42 3.08 -7.08
C ILE A 125 12.72 3.47 -7.77
N SER A 126 13.76 2.64 -7.67
CA SER A 126 15.01 2.83 -8.41
C SER A 126 14.86 2.57 -9.91
N LEU A 127 15.71 3.20 -10.72
CA LEU A 127 15.74 3.00 -12.17
C LEU A 127 15.98 1.54 -12.57
N GLN A 128 16.75 0.78 -11.78
CA GLN A 128 16.98 -0.63 -12.06
C GLN A 128 15.71 -1.46 -11.90
N GLN A 129 14.93 -1.22 -10.84
CA GLN A 129 13.61 -1.82 -10.66
C GLN A 129 12.66 -1.38 -11.79
N ALA A 130 12.65 -0.10 -12.16
CA ALA A 130 11.84 0.42 -13.26
C ALA A 130 12.13 -0.25 -14.62
N ARG A 131 13.38 -0.63 -14.89
CA ARG A 131 13.76 -1.33 -16.13
C ARG A 131 13.21 -2.76 -16.18
N GLU A 132 13.27 -3.50 -15.08
CA GLU A 132 12.62 -4.81 -14.96
C GLU A 132 11.10 -4.71 -15.17
N PHE A 133 10.48 -3.62 -14.71
CA PHE A 133 9.05 -3.36 -14.91
C PHE A 133 8.68 -2.94 -16.32
N ARG A 134 9.49 -2.09 -16.98
CA ARG A 134 9.24 -1.67 -18.38
C ARG A 134 9.12 -2.88 -19.32
N LEU A 135 9.86 -3.96 -19.05
CA LEU A 135 9.76 -5.22 -19.80
C LEU A 135 8.45 -5.99 -19.55
N LYS A 136 7.77 -5.76 -18.41
CA LYS A 136 6.50 -6.41 -18.04
C LYS A 136 5.25 -5.55 -18.34
N ILE A 137 5.39 -4.24 -18.60
CA ILE A 137 4.30 -3.24 -18.73
C ILE A 137 3.83 -3.01 -20.18
N GLN A 138 4.30 -3.77 -21.18
CA GLN A 138 3.79 -3.62 -22.56
C GLN A 138 2.27 -3.91 -22.73
N THR A 139 1.55 -4.29 -21.67
CA THR A 139 0.12 -4.64 -21.76
C THR A 139 -0.87 -3.76 -21.00
N HIS A 140 -0.53 -2.92 -20.00
CA HIS A 140 -1.51 -2.00 -19.36
C HIS A 140 -0.80 -0.83 -18.63
N GLU A 141 -1.31 0.40 -18.79
CA GLU A 141 -0.70 1.65 -18.31
C GLU A 141 -0.78 1.83 -16.78
N MET A 142 0.37 1.90 -16.10
CA MET A 142 0.50 2.56 -14.80
C MET A 142 1.43 3.76 -14.94
N ARG A 143 1.07 4.91 -14.36
CA ARG A 143 1.96 6.08 -14.26
C ARG A 143 3.03 5.84 -13.20
N VAL A 144 4.13 5.21 -13.60
CA VAL A 144 5.37 5.27 -12.81
C VAL A 144 5.98 6.65 -13.05
N HIS A 145 5.94 7.53 -12.05
CA HIS A 145 6.65 8.80 -12.13
C HIS A 145 8.15 8.55 -11.94
N HIS A 146 8.90 8.63 -13.04
CA HIS A 146 10.36 8.63 -13.04
C HIS A 146 10.89 9.87 -12.31
N PHE A 147 11.84 9.69 -11.40
CA PHE A 147 12.71 10.78 -10.92
C PHE A 147 14.14 10.47 -11.32
N TYR A 148 14.78 11.49 -11.88
CA TYR A 148 16.17 11.51 -12.35
C TYR A 148 17.14 11.42 -11.18
#